data_AF-A0A3D0QGK9-F1
#
_entry.id   AF-A0A3D0QGK9-F1
#
_cell.length_a   1.000
_cell.length_b   1.000
_cell.length_c   1.000
_cell.angle_alpha   90.00
_cell.angle_beta   90.00
_cell.angle_gamma   90.00
#
_symmetry.space_group_name_H-M   'P 1'
#
loop_
_entity.id
_entity.type
_entity.pdbx_description
1 polymer ?
#
loop_
_entity_poly.entity_id
_entity_poly.type
_entity_poly.pdbx_seq_one_letter_code
_entity_poly.pdbx_strand_id
1 'polypeptide(L)' 'MSRVALGFVETRGNTGAIQAIDAMLKTANVEFVKRVEIGSAFVTVIVRGEVGA' A
#
# COMPACT_ATOMS: atom_id res chain seq x y z
N MET A 1 11.12 -20.74 -1.77
CA MET A 1 10.34 -19.53 -2.13
C MET A 1 10.71 -18.44 -1.14
N SER A 2 11.25 -17.32 -1.61
CA SER A 2 11.35 -16.12 -0.77
C SER A 2 9.93 -15.71 -0.38
N ARG A 3 9.65 -15.59 0.93
CA ARG A 3 8.38 -15.07 1.44
C ARG A 3 8.53 -13.56 1.49
N VAL A 4 8.02 -12.87 0.47
CA VAL A 4 7.85 -11.40 0.51
C VAL A 4 6.72 -11.04 1.46
N ALA A 5 6.92 -9.99 2.25
CA ALA A 5 5.93 -9.41 3.14
C ALA A 5 4.89 -8.61 2.34
N LEU A 6 3.67 -8.50 2.90
CA LEU A 6 2.62 -7.63 2.38
C LEU A 6 2.33 -6.52 3.39
N GLY A 7 2.29 -5.28 2.92
CA GLY A 7 1.87 -4.11 3.69
C GLY A 7 0.50 -3.61 3.22
N PHE A 8 -0.34 -3.18 4.16
CA PHE A 8 -1.69 -2.69 3.90
C PHE A 8 -1.92 -1.36 4.59
N VAL A 9 -2.44 -0.37 3.85
CA VAL A 9 -2.88 0.92 4.40
C VAL A 9 -4.27 1.22 3.89
N GLU A 10 -5.21 1.46 4.79
CA GLU A 10 -6.58 1.82 4.44
C GLU A 10 -6.88 3.28 4.77
N THR A 11 -7.50 3.98 3.83
CA THR A 11 -7.89 5.38 3.98
C THR A 11 -9.34 5.58 3.56
N ARG A 12 -9.95 6.68 4.04
CA ARG A 12 -11.18 7.22 3.45
C ARG A 12 -10.85 8.22 2.35
N GLY A 13 -11.36 7.97 1.16
CA GLY A 13 -11.12 8.77 -0.04
C GLY A 13 -9.78 8.45 -0.71
N ASN A 14 -9.63 8.93 -1.95
CA ASN A 14 -8.47 8.60 -2.77
C ASN A 14 -7.22 9.44 -2.47
N THR A 15 -7.38 10.66 -1.95
CA THR A 15 -6.25 11.54 -1.66
C THR A 15 -5.29 10.93 -0.64
N GLY A 16 -5.84 10.37 0.46
CA GLY A 16 -5.04 9.68 1.47
C GLY A 16 -4.35 8.41 0.92
N ALA A 17 -5.06 7.64 0.10
CA ALA A 17 -4.50 6.45 -0.55
C ALA A 17 -3.31 6.79 -1.45
N ILE A 18 -3.41 7.85 -2.26
CA ILE A 18 -2.32 8.30 -3.13
C ILE A 18 -1.14 8.81 -2.30
N GLN A 19 -1.38 9.59 -1.24
CA GLN A 19 -0.33 10.04 -0.33
C GLN A 19 0.40 8.88 0.34
N ALA A 20 -0.35 7.85 0.75
CA ALA A 20 0.22 6.65 1.35
C ALA A 20 1.11 5.89 0.34
N ILE A 21 0.65 5.73 -0.91
CA ILE A 21 1.44 5.12 -1.99
C ILE A 21 2.74 5.91 -2.22
N ASP A 22 2.65 7.23 -2.39
CA ASP A 22 3.80 8.10 -2.64
C ASP A 22 4.85 8.00 -1.51
N ALA A 23 4.38 8.04 -0.25
CA ALA A 23 5.26 7.94 0.91
C ALA A 23 5.92 6.56 1.02
N MET A 24 5.16 5.47 0.84
CA MET A 24 5.68 4.10 0.93
C MET A 24 6.76 3.84 -0.13
N LEU A 25 6.48 4.15 -1.39
CA LEU A 25 7.40 3.88 -2.51
C LEU A 25 8.67 4.74 -2.48
N LYS A 26 8.64 5.91 -1.81
CA LYS A 26 9.83 6.77 -1.64
C LYS A 26 10.66 6.44 -0.41
N THR A 27 10.07 5.79 0.59
CA THR A 27 10.74 5.53 1.88
C THR A 27 11.43 4.17 1.91
N ALA A 28 10.86 3.20 1.19
CA ALA A 28 11.20 1.79 1.34
C ALA A 28 11.38 1.11 -0.01
N ASN A 29 12.18 0.04 -0.05
CA ASN A 29 12.29 -0.82 -1.23
C ASN A 29 11.10 -1.78 -1.30
N VAL A 30 9.92 -1.22 -1.58
CA VAL A 30 8.66 -1.93 -1.72
C VAL A 30 8.03 -1.65 -3.08
N GLU A 31 7.24 -2.59 -3.57
CA GLU A 31 6.51 -2.48 -4.83
C GLU A 31 5.02 -2.30 -4.56
N PHE A 32 4.39 -1.41 -5.33
CA PHE A 32 2.93 -1.30 -5.35
C PHE A 32 2.31 -2.55 -5.99
N VAL A 33 1.36 -3.17 -5.31
CA VAL A 33 0.67 -4.36 -5.79
C VAL A 33 -0.67 -3.97 -6.42
N LYS A 34 -1.55 -3.36 -5.63
CA LYS A 34 -2.85 -2.88 -6.10
C LYS A 34 -3.49 -1.94 -5.08
N ARG A 35 -4.47 -1.16 -5.55
CA ARG A 35 -5.48 -0.54 -4.69
C ARG A 35 -6.77 -1.34 -4.77
N VAL A 36 -7.50 -1.42 -3.67
CA VAL A 36 -8.81 -2.07 -3.58
C VAL A 36 -9.81 -1.08 -3.03
N GLU A 37 -10.94 -0.93 -3.71
CA GLU A 37 -12.07 -0.13 -3.24
C GLU A 37 -13.18 -1.07 -2.81
N ILE A 38 -13.63 -0.93 -1.56
CA ILE A 38 -14.66 -1.81 -0.97
C ILE A 38 -16.00 -1.10 -0.74
N GLY A 39 -16.13 0.15 -1.20
CA GLY A 39 -17.31 0.98 -0.99
C GLY A 39 -17.17 1.94 0.21
N SER A 40 -18.18 2.80 0.42
CA SER A 40 -18.18 3.82 1.48
C SER A 40 -16.92 4.71 1.52
N ALA A 41 -16.35 4.95 0.33
CA ALA A 41 -15.08 5.63 0.13
C ALA A 41 -13.86 4.99 0.82
N PHE A 42 -13.92 3.74 1.27
CA PHE A 42 -12.74 3.02 1.75
C PHE A 42 -11.87 2.55 0.58
N VAL A 43 -10.58 2.87 0.68
CA VAL A 43 -9.55 2.51 -0.29
C VAL A 43 -8.40 1.86 0.47
N THR A 44 -8.10 0.60 0.16
CA THR A 44 -6.97 -0.14 0.71
C THR A 44 -5.83 -0.16 -0.31
N VAL A 45 -4.64 0.27 0.08
CA VAL A 45 -3.40 0.17 -0.69
C VAL A 45 -2.63 -1.06 -0.23
N ILE A 46 -2.10 -1.82 -1.19
CA ILE A 46 -1.31 -3.02 -0.93
C ILE A 46 0.08 -2.85 -1.56
N VAL A 47 1.12 -3.09 -0.76
CA VAL A 47 2.53 -3.12 -1.18
C VAL A 47 3.18 -4.46 -0.83
N ARG A 48 4.30 -4.79 -1.48
CA ARG A 48 5.11 -5.98 -1.16
C ARG A 48 6.60 -5.65 -1.08
N GLY A 49 7.34 -6.36 -0.23
CA GLY A 49 8.79 -6.18 -0.09
C GLY A 49 9.40 -7.10 0.97
N GLU A 50 10.67 -6.86 1.32
CA GLU A 50 11.30 -7.50 2.48
C GLU A 50 10.67 -6.98 3.79
N VAL A 51 10.65 -7.78 4.85
CA VAL A 51 9.92 -7.45 6.10
C VAL A 51 10.38 -6.14 6.75
N GLY A 52 11.66 -5.79 6.60
CA GLY A 52 12.25 -4.57 7.16
C GLY A 52 12.39 -3.41 6.17
N ALA A 53 11.86 -3.56 4.96
CA ALA A 53 11.79 -2.46 3.98
C ALA A 53 10.69 -1.48 4.41
#